data_AF-A0AAD5B4A6-F1
#
_entry.id   AF-A0AAD5B4A6-F1
#
_cell.length_a   1.000
_cell.length_b   1.000
_cell.length_c   1.000
_cell.angle_alpha   90.00
_cell.angle_beta   90.00
_cell.angle_gamma   90.00
#
_symmetry.space_group_name_H-M   'P 1'
#
loop_
_entity.id
_entity.type
_entity.pdbx_description
1 polymer ?
#
loop_
_entity_poly.entity_id
_entity_poly.type
_entity_poly.pdbx_seq_one_letter_code
_entity_poly.pdbx_strand_id
1 'polypeptide(L)'
;DVILDPDSAHPYLILSPDGKHVTCGDEWQNLPDTPERFNQCVCVLGKQSFSSGRFYYEVQVRGKTEWILGVVRENINRKGKIIANPQNGFWTVWLRNENQYKARAGPSVPLTLREKVEKVGVFVDYEEGLVSFYDVNSRSHIYSFTGQIFTEKLYPFVSPCLNEG
;
A
#
# COMPACT_ATOMS: atom_id res chain seq x y z
N ASP A 1 -7.13 12.24 -6.33
CA ASP A 1 -6.26 12.52 -5.17
C ASP A 1 -6.58 11.66 -3.97
N VAL A 2 -5.58 10.96 -3.44
CA VAL A 2 -5.67 10.15 -2.21
C VAL A 2 -5.44 11.04 -0.99
N ILE A 3 -6.26 10.86 0.05
CA ILE A 3 -6.06 11.40 1.40
C ILE A 3 -5.97 10.21 2.34
N LEU A 4 -4.98 10.17 3.23
CA LEU A 4 -4.81 9.08 4.20
C LEU A 4 -5.86 9.20 5.32
N ASP A 5 -6.36 8.05 5.77
CA ASP A 5 -7.40 7.95 6.80
C ASP A 5 -6.80 7.74 8.20
N PRO A 6 -6.87 8.74 9.10
CA PRO A 6 -6.35 8.63 10.47
C PRO A 6 -7.02 7.53 11.30
N ASP A 7 -8.26 7.16 11.00
CA ASP A 7 -8.99 6.14 11.75
C ASP A 7 -8.47 4.73 11.43
N SER A 8 -7.91 4.55 10.22
CA SER A 8 -7.25 3.31 9.84
C SER A 8 -5.79 3.20 10.30
N ALA A 9 -5.13 4.34 10.56
CA ALA A 9 -3.68 4.41 10.72
C ALA A 9 -3.19 3.68 11.98
N HIS A 10 -2.11 2.91 11.81
CA HIS A 10 -1.41 2.29 12.92
C HIS A 10 -0.93 3.35 13.95
N PRO A 11 -0.96 3.09 15.28
CA PRO A 11 -0.60 4.09 16.30
C PRO A 11 0.82 4.67 16.26
N TYR A 12 1.78 4.00 15.61
CA TYR A 12 3.11 4.58 15.33
C TYR A 12 3.12 5.56 14.15
N LEU A 13 2.07 5.65 13.34
CA LEU A 13 2.08 6.48 12.15
C LEU A 13 1.68 7.92 12.46
N ILE A 14 2.50 8.84 11.97
CA ILE A 14 2.25 10.27 12.03
C ILE A 14 1.81 10.71 10.64
N LEU A 15 0.62 11.27 10.53
CA LEU A 15 0.07 11.81 9.28
C LEU A 15 0.24 13.32 9.25
N SER A 16 0.55 13.87 8.07
CA SER A 16 0.55 15.32 7.89
C SER A 16 -0.88 15.90 7.98
N PRO A 17 -1.05 17.19 8.31
CA PRO A 17 -2.38 17.81 8.42
C PRO A 17 -3.23 17.74 7.14
N ASP A 18 -2.59 17.70 5.97
CA ASP A 18 -3.24 17.54 4.67
C ASP A 18 -3.55 16.07 4.31
N GLY A 19 -3.14 15.12 5.14
CA GLY A 19 -3.29 13.67 4.93
C GLY A 19 -2.54 13.14 3.70
N LYS A 20 -1.51 13.84 3.22
CA LYS A 20 -0.71 13.44 2.04
C LYS A 20 0.59 12.74 2.36
N HIS A 21 1.10 12.90 3.59
CA HIS A 21 2.36 12.33 4.04
C HIS A 21 2.14 11.43 5.24
N VAL A 22 2.96 10.40 5.33
CA VAL A 22 2.98 9.47 6.45
C VAL A 22 4.42 9.09 6.77
N THR A 23 4.75 9.15 8.05
CA THR A 23 6.02 8.68 8.60
C THR A 23 5.75 7.69 9.72
N CYS A 24 6.66 6.75 9.94
CA CYS A 24 6.70 6.03 11.21
C CYS A 24 7.32 6.96 12.25
N GLY A 25 6.69 7.12 13.40
CA GLY A 25 7.28 7.75 14.57
C GLY A 25 7.95 6.71 15.48
N ASP A 26 8.54 7.20 16.57
CA ASP A 26 9.23 6.36 17.56
C ASP A 26 8.34 6.02 18.76
N GLU A 27 7.22 6.71 18.92
CA GLU A 27 6.31 6.57 20.06
C GLU A 27 4.94 6.03 19.64
N TRP A 28 4.38 5.17 20.50
CA TRP A 28 3.02 4.67 20.35
C TRP A 28 2.02 5.75 20.77
N GLN A 29 1.21 6.24 19.83
CA GLN A 29 0.18 7.22 20.14
C GLN A 29 -0.99 6.59 20.90
N ASN A 30 -1.52 7.31 21.89
CA ASN A 30 -2.68 6.87 22.67
C ASN A 30 -3.99 7.07 21.87
N LEU A 31 -4.23 6.16 20.92
CA LEU A 31 -5.40 6.15 20.05
C LEU A 31 -6.30 4.94 20.38
N PRO A 32 -7.64 5.05 20.22
CA PRO A 32 -8.55 3.95 20.46
C PRO A 32 -8.35 2.82 19.43
N ASP A 33 -8.38 1.57 19.90
CA ASP A 33 -8.30 0.38 19.05
C ASP A 33 -9.66 0.04 18.43
N THR A 34 -10.09 0.82 17.43
CA THR A 34 -11.35 0.60 16.70
C THR A 34 -11.18 -0.47 15.61
N PRO A 35 -12.26 -1.15 15.14
CA PRO A 35 -12.16 -2.17 14.10
C PRO A 35 -11.42 -1.72 12.82
N GLU A 36 -11.50 -0.43 12.49
CA GLU A 36 -10.91 0.17 11.30
C GLU A 36 -9.39 0.31 11.41
N ARG A 37 -8.85 0.41 12.63
CA ARG A 37 -7.44 0.70 12.92
C ARG A 37 -6.55 -0.53 12.76
N PHE A 38 -5.41 -0.40 12.10
CA PHE A 38 -4.36 -1.43 12.15
C PHE A 38 -3.64 -1.40 13.50
N ASN A 39 -3.48 -2.56 14.16
CA ASN A 39 -2.84 -2.62 15.48
C ASN A 39 -1.46 -3.31 15.50
N GLN A 40 -1.08 -3.98 14.41
CA GLN A 40 0.23 -4.65 14.31
C GLN A 40 0.97 -4.32 13.01
N CYS A 41 0.26 -4.16 11.89
CA CYS A 41 0.89 -3.76 10.63
C CYS A 41 1.02 -2.23 10.59
N VAL A 42 2.24 -1.73 10.39
CA VAL A 42 2.54 -0.28 10.36
C VAL A 42 2.10 0.30 9.01
N CYS A 43 0.79 0.42 8.82
CA CYS A 43 0.16 0.86 7.58
C CYS A 43 -1.09 1.72 7.82
N VAL A 44 -1.56 2.32 6.73
CA VAL A 44 -2.71 3.23 6.68
C VAL A 44 -3.41 3.07 5.33
N LEU A 45 -4.74 3.28 5.31
CA LEU A 45 -5.54 3.29 4.10
C LEU A 45 -5.78 4.71 3.59
N GLY A 46 -6.10 4.83 2.30
CA GLY A 46 -6.75 6.02 1.78
C GLY A 46 -8.19 6.12 2.30
N LYS A 47 -8.69 7.34 2.48
CA LYS A 47 -10.05 7.62 2.94
C LYS A 47 -11.11 7.34 1.86
N GLN A 48 -10.77 7.65 0.61
CA GLN A 48 -11.64 7.38 -0.53
C GLN A 48 -11.46 5.93 -1.00
N SER A 49 -12.57 5.25 -1.22
CA SER A 49 -12.62 3.99 -1.94
C SER A 49 -13.26 4.13 -3.31
N PHE A 50 -13.10 3.07 -4.10
CA PHE A 50 -13.70 2.94 -5.42
C PHE A 50 -14.20 1.50 -5.61
N SER A 51 -15.29 1.36 -6.36
CA SER A 51 -15.93 0.07 -6.65
C SER A 51 -16.28 -0.10 -8.14
N SER A 52 -15.72 0.77 -8.99
CA SER A 52 -15.88 0.76 -10.44
C SER A 52 -14.87 1.72 -11.08
N GLY A 53 -14.70 1.56 -12.39
CA GLY A 53 -13.88 2.41 -13.22
C GLY A 53 -12.38 2.23 -12.99
N ARG A 54 -11.65 3.26 -13.41
CA ARG A 54 -10.19 3.30 -13.34
C ARG A 54 -9.73 4.30 -12.30
N PHE A 55 -8.73 3.89 -11.53
CA PHE A 55 -8.17 4.70 -10.46
C PHE A 55 -6.65 4.72 -10.56
N TYR A 56 -6.04 5.88 -10.28
CA TYR A 56 -4.61 6.05 -10.29
C TYR A 56 -4.15 6.96 -9.16
N TYR A 57 -3.05 6.61 -8.52
CA TYR A 57 -2.35 7.47 -7.59
C TYR A 57 -0.85 7.21 -7.61
N GLU A 58 -0.08 8.20 -7.16
CA GLU A 58 1.37 8.13 -7.09
C GLU A 58 1.85 8.31 -5.66
N VAL A 59 2.94 7.63 -5.31
CA VAL A 59 3.58 7.75 -3.99
C VAL A 59 5.06 8.00 -4.18
N GLN A 60 5.56 9.08 -3.57
CA GLN A 60 6.98 9.35 -3.47
C GLN A 60 7.60 8.45 -2.40
N VAL A 61 8.60 7.65 -2.77
CA VAL A 61 9.32 6.71 -1.88
C VAL A 61 10.83 6.96 -1.86
N ARG A 62 11.26 8.10 -2.40
CA ARG A 62 12.67 8.50 -2.51
C ARG A 62 13.36 8.43 -1.15
N GLY A 63 14.57 7.86 -1.14
CA GLY A 63 15.37 7.70 0.07
C GLY A 63 14.93 6.56 1.00
N LYS A 64 13.77 5.94 0.80
CA LYS A 64 13.34 4.82 1.65
C LYS A 64 14.06 3.51 1.28
N THR A 65 14.31 2.70 2.30
CA THR A 65 14.92 1.36 2.23
C THR A 65 13.87 0.25 2.29
N GLU A 66 12.72 0.56 2.89
CA GLU A 66 11.56 -0.31 2.97
C GLU A 66 10.25 0.44 2.73
N TRP A 67 9.27 -0.20 2.09
CA TRP A 67 7.89 0.26 1.98
C TRP A 67 6.99 -0.84 1.39
N ILE A 68 5.68 -0.69 1.57
CA ILE A 68 4.66 -1.53 0.91
C ILE A 68 3.57 -0.62 0.35
N LEU A 69 3.24 -0.81 -0.94
CA LEU A 69 2.23 -0.01 -1.64
C LEU A 69 1.26 -0.91 -2.41
N GLY A 70 0.02 -0.45 -2.58
CA GLY A 70 -0.95 -1.10 -3.44
C GLY A 70 -2.38 -0.82 -3.02
N VAL A 71 -3.29 -1.75 -3.29
CA VAL A 71 -4.70 -1.60 -2.90
C VAL A 71 -5.18 -2.80 -2.10
N VAL A 72 -6.21 -2.57 -1.30
CA VAL A 72 -6.84 -3.60 -0.47
C VAL A 72 -8.36 -3.54 -0.60
N ARG A 73 -9.03 -4.68 -0.40
CA ARG A 73 -10.50 -4.69 -0.28
C ARG A 73 -10.97 -4.11 1.05
N GLU A 74 -12.24 -3.73 1.12
CA GLU A 74 -12.86 -3.14 2.31
C GLU A 74 -12.73 -4.01 3.57
N ASN A 75 -13.08 -5.30 3.45
CA ASN A 75 -13.21 -6.23 4.57
C ASN A 75 -11.95 -7.06 4.82
N ILE A 76 -10.76 -6.47 4.64
CA ILE A 76 -9.51 -7.12 5.06
C ILE A 76 -9.43 -7.27 6.59
N ASN A 77 -8.69 -8.28 7.05
CA ASN A 77 -8.28 -8.33 8.45
C ASN A 77 -7.30 -7.18 8.74
N ARG A 78 -7.60 -6.40 9.78
CA ARG A 78 -6.77 -5.27 10.24
C ARG A 78 -6.07 -5.55 11.57
N LYS A 79 -6.35 -6.71 12.18
CA LYS A 79 -5.88 -7.06 13.52
C LYS A 79 -4.84 -8.15 13.50
N GLY A 80 -3.81 -8.00 14.31
CA GLY A 80 -2.76 -9.00 14.45
C GLY A 80 -1.97 -9.22 13.15
N LYS A 81 -1.48 -10.45 12.96
CA LYS A 81 -0.58 -10.78 11.84
C LYS A 81 -1.35 -10.80 10.53
N ILE A 82 -0.94 -9.95 9.59
CA ILE A 82 -1.53 -9.86 8.25
C ILE A 82 -0.72 -10.68 7.24
N ILE A 83 -1.39 -11.57 6.51
CA ILE A 83 -0.83 -12.26 5.35
C ILE A 83 -1.32 -11.53 4.09
N ALA A 84 -0.52 -10.56 3.61
CA ALA A 84 -0.86 -9.84 2.39
C ALA A 84 -0.68 -10.73 1.15
N ASN A 85 -1.79 -11.07 0.49
CA ASN A 85 -1.92 -11.68 -0.84
C ASN A 85 -3.34 -11.43 -1.42
N PRO A 86 -3.60 -11.70 -2.72
CA PRO A 86 -4.90 -11.49 -3.33
C PRO A 86 -6.05 -12.27 -2.67
N GLN A 87 -5.80 -13.49 -2.21
CA GLN A 87 -6.83 -14.31 -1.54
C GLN A 87 -7.35 -13.65 -0.24
N ASN A 88 -6.46 -12.93 0.45
CA ASN A 88 -6.78 -12.14 1.63
C ASN A 88 -7.18 -10.70 1.30
N GLY A 89 -7.27 -10.34 0.01
CA GLY A 89 -7.72 -9.04 -0.46
C GLY A 89 -6.63 -7.96 -0.49
N PHE A 90 -5.37 -8.34 -0.72
CA PHE A 90 -4.23 -7.43 -0.85
C PHE A 90 -3.55 -7.60 -2.21
N TRP A 91 -3.45 -6.50 -2.96
CA TRP A 91 -2.68 -6.42 -4.21
C TRP A 91 -1.57 -5.41 -4.00
N THR A 92 -0.40 -5.89 -3.56
CA THR A 92 0.69 -5.04 -3.07
C THR A 92 2.06 -5.44 -3.59
N VAL A 93 2.92 -4.44 -3.76
CA VAL A 93 4.36 -4.57 -4.02
C VAL A 93 5.12 -3.99 -2.83
N TRP A 94 6.26 -4.58 -2.49
CA TRP A 94 7.13 -4.06 -1.44
C TRP A 94 8.58 -3.91 -1.89
N LEU A 95 9.27 -2.98 -1.23
CA LEU A 95 10.72 -2.87 -1.14
C LEU A 95 11.16 -3.25 0.27
N ARG A 96 12.23 -4.04 0.41
CA ARG A 96 12.97 -4.28 1.67
C ARG A 96 14.45 -4.40 1.39
N ASN A 97 15.28 -4.25 2.42
CA ASN A 97 16.74 -4.37 2.31
C ASN A 97 17.30 -3.51 1.17
N GLU A 98 16.71 -2.33 0.96
CA GLU A 98 17.07 -1.30 -0.04
C GLU A 98 16.90 -1.64 -1.52
N ASN A 99 16.97 -2.92 -1.90
CA ASN A 99 17.01 -3.36 -3.30
C ASN A 99 16.15 -4.60 -3.60
N GLN A 100 15.50 -5.19 -2.60
CA GLN A 100 14.66 -6.38 -2.82
C GLN A 100 13.23 -5.94 -3.08
N TYR A 101 12.78 -6.11 -4.32
CA TYR A 101 11.40 -5.85 -4.73
C TYR A 101 10.65 -7.16 -4.90
N LYS A 102 9.45 -7.27 -4.33
CA LYS A 102 8.55 -8.40 -4.61
C LYS A 102 7.09 -7.99 -4.71
N ALA A 103 6.35 -8.68 -5.58
CA ALA A 103 4.90 -8.66 -5.61
C ALA A 103 4.33 -9.75 -4.70
N ARG A 104 3.30 -9.42 -3.92
CA ARG A 104 2.66 -10.32 -2.95
C ARG A 104 1.56 -11.16 -3.59
N ALA A 105 1.89 -12.02 -4.55
CA ALA A 105 0.91 -12.77 -5.35
C ALA A 105 0.43 -14.12 -4.74
N GLY A 106 0.63 -14.35 -3.43
CA GLY A 106 0.48 -15.66 -2.80
C GLY A 106 1.86 -16.19 -2.44
N PRO A 107 2.48 -17.08 -3.25
CA PRO A 107 3.93 -17.08 -3.35
C PRO A 107 4.40 -15.69 -3.79
N SER A 108 5.38 -15.12 -3.09
CA SER A 108 5.92 -13.81 -3.49
C SER A 108 6.72 -13.95 -4.78
N VAL A 109 6.50 -13.04 -5.73
CA VAL A 109 7.21 -13.00 -7.01
C VAL A 109 8.34 -11.98 -6.90
N PRO A 110 9.63 -12.37 -7.00
CA PRO A 110 10.74 -11.44 -7.07
C PRO A 110 10.65 -10.56 -8.33
N LEU A 111 10.90 -9.26 -8.17
CA LEU A 111 10.90 -8.29 -9.26
C LEU A 111 12.32 -7.82 -9.51
N THR A 112 12.75 -7.83 -10.77
CA THR A 112 14.07 -7.32 -11.18
C THR A 112 13.88 -5.95 -11.79
N LEU A 113 14.31 -4.91 -11.09
CA LEU A 113 14.23 -3.53 -11.54
C LEU A 113 15.65 -3.04 -11.91
N ARG A 114 15.75 -2.22 -12.96
CA ARG A 114 17.05 -1.71 -13.43
C ARG A 114 17.64 -0.69 -12.47
N GLU A 115 16.78 0.11 -11.86
CA GLU A 115 17.14 1.23 -10.99
C GLU A 115 16.24 1.23 -9.75
N LYS A 116 16.68 1.92 -8.70
CA LYS A 116 15.90 2.08 -7.48
C LYS A 116 14.73 3.02 -7.76
N VAL A 117 13.51 2.55 -7.51
CA VAL A 117 12.29 3.34 -7.73
C VAL A 117 12.18 4.44 -6.69
N GLU A 118 12.04 5.69 -7.15
CA GLU A 118 11.84 6.85 -6.27
C GLU A 118 10.37 7.29 -6.20
N LYS A 119 9.56 6.96 -7.21
CA LYS A 119 8.13 7.28 -7.27
C LYS A 119 7.35 6.14 -7.93
N VAL A 120 6.37 5.61 -7.22
CA VAL A 120 5.56 4.48 -7.68
C VAL A 120 4.17 4.97 -8.07
N GLY A 121 3.74 4.65 -9.29
CA GLY A 121 2.36 4.80 -9.74
C GLY A 121 1.60 3.50 -9.52
N VAL A 122 0.41 3.59 -8.93
CA VAL A 122 -0.50 2.46 -8.73
C VAL A 122 -1.77 2.73 -9.53
N PHE A 123 -2.04 1.84 -10.48
CA PHE A 123 -3.18 1.91 -11.39
C PHE A 123 -4.11 0.73 -11.15
N VAL A 124 -5.42 0.99 -11.13
CA VAL A 124 -6.44 -0.04 -11.04
C VAL A 124 -7.43 0.15 -12.18
N ASP A 125 -7.75 -0.93 -12.87
CA ASP A 125 -8.93 -1.04 -13.74
C ASP A 125 -9.85 -2.07 -13.08
N TYR A 126 -10.97 -1.60 -12.52
CA TYR A 126 -11.83 -2.42 -11.69
C TYR A 126 -12.56 -3.48 -12.53
N GLU A 127 -13.09 -3.08 -13.69
CA GLU A 127 -13.83 -3.97 -14.58
C GLU A 127 -12.94 -5.02 -15.25
N GLU A 128 -11.70 -4.67 -15.59
CA GLU A 128 -10.71 -5.61 -16.15
C GLU A 128 -9.99 -6.46 -15.09
N GLY A 129 -10.28 -6.23 -13.80
CA GLY A 129 -9.65 -7.02 -12.73
C GLY A 129 -8.14 -6.82 -12.66
N LEU A 130 -7.68 -5.59 -12.87
CA LEU A 130 -6.26 -5.26 -13.06
C LEU A 130 -5.76 -4.31 -11.98
N VAL A 131 -4.66 -4.66 -11.32
CA VAL A 131 -3.86 -3.74 -10.49
C VAL A 131 -2.44 -3.72 -11.04
N SER A 132 -1.96 -2.56 -11.49
CA SER A 132 -0.65 -2.39 -12.09
C SER A 132 0.21 -1.36 -11.35
N PHE A 133 1.51 -1.61 -11.34
CA PHE A 133 2.52 -0.80 -10.69
C PHE A 133 3.52 -0.30 -11.73
N TYR A 134 3.91 0.96 -11.60
CA TYR A 134 4.83 1.62 -12.52
C TYR A 134 5.88 2.41 -11.75
N ASP A 135 7.10 2.44 -12.29
CA ASP A 135 8.05 3.48 -11.92
C ASP A 135 7.73 4.72 -12.75
N VAL A 136 7.30 5.78 -12.05
CA VAL A 136 6.82 7.02 -12.71
C VAL A 136 7.97 7.74 -13.40
N ASN A 137 9.19 7.67 -12.85
CA ASN A 137 10.33 8.42 -13.35
C ASN A 137 10.84 7.81 -14.66
N SER A 138 11.05 6.49 -14.67
CA SER A 138 11.48 5.76 -15.87
C SER A 138 10.34 5.42 -16.83
N ARG A 139 9.09 5.69 -16.42
CA ARG A 139 7.85 5.33 -17.15
C ARG A 139 7.81 3.85 -17.51
N SER A 140 8.33 3.01 -16.63
CA SER A 140 8.44 1.57 -16.84
C SER A 140 7.43 0.80 -15.99
N HIS A 141 7.00 -0.33 -16.53
CA HIS A 141 6.14 -1.27 -15.81
C HIS A 141 6.94 -2.03 -14.75
N ILE A 142 6.37 -2.17 -13.56
CA ILE A 142 6.95 -2.94 -12.44
C ILE A 142 6.29 -4.32 -12.36
N TYR A 143 4.95 -4.35 -12.23
CA TYR A 143 4.19 -5.59 -12.04
C TYR A 143 2.69 -5.35 -12.28
N SER A 144 1.96 -6.40 -12.66
CA SER A 144 0.50 -6.41 -12.72
C SER A 144 -0.10 -7.65 -12.09
N PHE A 145 -1.11 -7.46 -11.25
CA PHE A 145 -2.06 -8.48 -10.86
C PHE A 145 -3.21 -8.45 -11.88
N THR A 146 -3.45 -9.56 -12.58
CA THR A 146 -4.44 -9.65 -13.66
C THR A 146 -5.49 -10.71 -13.35
N GLY A 147 -6.66 -10.64 -14.01
CA GLY A 147 -7.72 -11.65 -13.87
C GLY A 147 -8.33 -11.68 -12.47
N GLN A 148 -8.31 -10.55 -11.78
CA GLN A 148 -8.93 -10.41 -10.47
C GLN A 148 -10.44 -10.22 -10.62
N ILE A 149 -11.22 -10.71 -9.66
CA ILE A 149 -12.66 -10.46 -9.62
C ILE A 149 -12.91 -9.62 -8.38
N PHE A 150 -13.13 -8.32 -8.56
CA PHE A 150 -13.42 -7.41 -7.45
C PHE A 150 -14.93 -7.37 -7.18
N THR A 151 -15.31 -7.69 -5.96
CA THR A 151 -16.72 -7.67 -5.50
C THR A 151 -16.97 -6.62 -4.43
N GLU A 152 -15.92 -5.93 -3.98
CA GLU A 152 -15.92 -5.01 -2.85
C GLU A 152 -15.20 -3.72 -3.22
N LYS A 153 -15.46 -2.68 -2.45
CA LYS A 153 -14.69 -1.44 -2.52
C LYS A 153 -13.20 -1.70 -2.30
N LEU A 154 -12.38 -1.04 -3.10
CA LEU A 154 -10.95 -1.01 -2.97
C LEU A 154 -10.48 0.30 -2.36
N TYR A 155 -9.48 0.21 -1.49
CA TYR A 155 -8.86 1.34 -0.81
C TYR A 155 -7.36 1.38 -1.15
N PRO A 156 -6.79 2.57 -1.39
CA PRO A 156 -5.34 2.74 -1.43
C PRO A 156 -4.71 2.25 -0.13
N PHE A 157 -3.56 1.60 -0.24
CA PHE A 157 -2.80 1.04 0.89
C PHE A 157 -1.37 1.56 0.86
N VAL A 158 -0.92 2.07 2.00
CA VAL A 158 0.43 2.59 2.18
C VAL A 158 1.01 2.08 3.50
N SER A 159 2.23 1.57 3.44
CA SER A 159 3.05 1.28 4.62
C SER A 159 4.43 1.91 4.42
N PRO A 160 4.84 2.86 5.27
CA PRO A 160 6.20 3.40 5.23
C PRO A 160 7.24 2.44 5.84
N CYS A 161 6.81 1.27 6.33
CA CYS A 161 7.61 0.36 7.16
C CYS A 161 8.15 1.07 8.42
N LEU A 162 8.97 0.36 9.21
CA LEU A 162 9.63 0.96 10.36
C LEU A 162 10.71 1.93 9.87
N ASN A 163 11.04 2.93 10.68
CA ASN A 163 12.26 3.68 10.45
C ASN A 163 13.44 2.74 10.71
N GLU A 164 14.39 2.68 9.77
CA GLU A 164 15.75 2.28 10.09
C GLU A 164 16.31 3.44 10.96
N GLY A 165 16.68 3.14 12.20
CA GLY A 165 17.21 4.12 13.14
C GLY A 165 18.56 4.70 12.72
#